data_AF-A0A1Y4N8B9-F1
#
_entry.id   AF-A0A1Y4N8B9-F1
#
_cell.length_a   1.000
_cell.length_b   1.000
_cell.length_c   1.000
_cell.angle_alpha   90.00
_cell.angle_beta   90.00
_cell.angle_gamma   90.00
#
_symmetry.space_group_name_H-M   'P 1'
#
loop_
_entity.id
_entity.type
_entity.pdbx_description
1 polymer ?
#
loop_
_entity_poly.entity_id
_entity_poly.type
_entity_poly.pdbx_seq_one_letter_code
_entity_poly.pdbx_strand_id
1 'polypeptide(L)'
;MEERKTATYEITSEAGGNRYRFYCDVSGALVCITKPYHADTPKEELILAWEKEGRQHFNKCRKCGKWIIDAVYNPVVFECTDCAPFEYETRYCKSCGAKINVDAGERFCPVCKKKLHYEGG
;
A
#
# COMPACT_ATOMS: atom_id res chain seq x y z
N MET A 1 -3.87 -7.58 18.03
CA MET A 1 -3.98 -6.50 17.04
C MET A 1 -5.39 -6.59 16.48
N GLU A 2 -6.24 -5.58 16.68
CA GLU A 2 -7.60 -5.62 16.14
C GLU A 2 -7.55 -5.66 14.61
N GLU A 3 -8.40 -6.50 14.02
CA GLU A 3 -8.48 -6.63 12.58
C GLU A 3 -9.08 -5.35 11.99
N ARG A 4 -8.29 -4.62 11.20
CA ARG A 4 -8.79 -3.45 10.45
C ARG A 4 -9.80 -3.90 9.40
N LYS A 5 -11.08 -3.65 9.66
CA LYS A 5 -12.19 -4.02 8.75
C LYS A 5 -12.23 -3.17 7.50
N THR A 6 -11.84 -1.90 7.59
CA THR A 6 -11.85 -0.92 6.49
C THR A 6 -10.52 -0.21 6.38
N ALA A 7 -10.28 0.48 5.27
CA ALA A 7 -9.23 1.48 5.18
C ALA A 7 -9.49 2.69 6.08
N THR A 8 -8.49 3.54 6.28
CA THR A 8 -8.64 4.86 6.92
C THR A 8 -9.73 5.66 6.21
N TYR A 9 -10.57 6.35 6.97
CA TYR A 9 -11.70 7.09 6.41
C TYR A 9 -12.01 8.39 7.14
N GLU A 10 -12.71 9.27 6.44
CA GLU A 10 -13.38 10.44 7.00
C GLU A 10 -14.87 10.40 6.65
N ILE A 11 -15.69 10.97 7.53
CA ILE A 11 -17.14 11.03 7.36
C ILE A 11 -17.55 12.48 7.08
N THR A 12 -18.46 12.67 6.13
CA THR A 12 -19.16 13.95 5.93
C THR A 12 -20.66 13.71 5.97
N SER A 13 -21.37 14.38 6.87
CA SER A 13 -22.82 14.25 7.01
C SER A 13 -23.56 15.12 5.98
N GLU A 14 -24.51 14.53 5.27
CA GLU A 14 -25.41 15.21 4.35
C GLU A 14 -26.88 14.88 4.68
N ALA A 15 -27.83 15.66 4.13
CA ALA A 15 -29.26 15.52 4.40
C ALA A 15 -29.87 14.14 4.02
N GLY A 16 -29.11 13.29 3.32
CA GLY A 16 -29.50 11.93 2.90
C GLY A 16 -28.65 10.80 3.48
N GLY A 17 -27.85 11.08 4.51
CA GLY A 17 -26.93 10.12 5.13
C GLY A 17 -25.48 10.58 5.10
N ASN A 18 -24.58 9.72 5.55
CA ASN A 18 -23.16 10.02 5.61
C ASN A 18 -22.45 9.58 4.35
N ARG A 19 -21.54 10.42 3.83
CA ARG A 19 -20.57 10.02 2.82
C ARG A 19 -19.26 9.63 3.48
N TYR A 20 -18.65 8.58 2.94
CA TYR A 20 -17.38 8.07 3.40
C TYR A 20 -16.30 8.38 2.36
N ARG A 21 -15.19 8.93 2.84
CA ARG A 21 -13.97 9.18 2.06
C ARG A 21 -12.93 8.19 2.51
N PHE A 22 -12.60 7.21 1.67
CA PHE A 22 -11.62 6.17 2.01
C PHE A 22 -10.24 6.52 1.45
N TYR A 23 -9.23 6.36 2.29
CA TYR A 23 -7.84 6.72 2.01
C TYR A 23 -6.92 5.51 2.08
N CYS A 24 -5.86 5.51 1.28
CA CYS A 24 -4.79 4.52 1.39
C CYS A 24 -4.05 4.66 2.73
N ASP A 25 -3.93 3.58 3.49
CA ASP A 25 -3.26 3.57 4.81
C ASP A 25 -1.74 3.81 4.76
N VAL A 26 -1.13 3.83 3.57
CA VAL A 26 0.32 4.03 3.37
C VAL A 26 0.60 5.37 2.69
N SER A 27 -0.03 5.62 1.54
CA SER A 27 0.23 6.86 0.79
C SER A 27 -0.64 8.04 1.22
N GLY A 28 -1.72 7.80 1.98
CA GLY A 28 -2.71 8.84 2.33
C GLY A 28 -3.58 9.31 1.16
N ALA A 29 -3.45 8.69 -0.02
CA ALA A 29 -4.23 9.06 -1.19
C ALA A 29 -5.73 8.81 -0.96
N LEU A 30 -6.58 9.78 -1.30
CA LEU A 30 -8.03 9.59 -1.38
C LEU A 30 -8.35 8.69 -2.57
N VAL A 31 -9.09 7.61 -2.33
CA VAL A 31 -9.34 6.57 -3.34
C VAL A 31 -10.80 6.50 -3.73
N CYS A 32 -11.70 6.64 -2.77
CA CYS A 32 -13.14 6.48 -2.97
C CYS A 32 -13.89 7.52 -2.15
N ILE A 33 -14.86 8.18 -2.78
CA ILE A 33 -15.90 8.96 -2.10
C ILE A 33 -17.21 8.25 -2.42
N THR A 34 -17.89 7.75 -1.40
CA THR A 34 -19.13 7.02 -1.61
C THR A 34 -20.30 7.96 -1.89
N LYS A 35 -21.40 7.41 -2.41
CA LYS A 35 -22.72 8.05 -2.21
C LYS A 35 -23.08 8.09 -0.72
N PRO A 36 -24.10 8.87 -0.31
CA PRO A 36 -24.60 8.84 1.07
C PRO A 36 -25.15 7.45 1.43
N TYR A 37 -24.80 6.98 2.63
CA TYR A 37 -25.33 5.77 3.22
C TYR A 37 -26.03 6.08 4.54
N HIS A 38 -27.01 5.24 4.88
CA HIS A 38 -27.72 5.27 6.15
C HIS A 38 -27.93 3.84 6.66
N ALA A 39 -27.73 3.62 7.95
CA ALA A 39 -28.06 2.37 8.64
C ALA A 39 -28.41 2.63 10.12
N ASP A 40 -28.94 1.61 10.80
CA ASP A 40 -29.38 1.70 12.20
C ASP A 40 -28.24 2.03 13.17
N THR A 41 -27.02 1.62 12.82
CA THR A 41 -25.82 1.93 13.60
C THR A 41 -24.70 2.53 12.73
N PRO A 42 -23.86 3.43 13.29
CA PRO A 42 -22.72 3.99 12.56
C PRO A 42 -21.74 2.91 12.04
N LYS A 43 -21.60 1.82 12.79
CA LYS A 43 -20.71 0.71 12.41
C LYS A 43 -21.25 -0.06 11.21
N GLU A 44 -22.55 -0.35 11.16
CA GLU A 44 -23.18 -1.01 10.02
C GLU A 44 -23.18 -0.11 8.79
N GLU A 45 -23.41 1.18 8.97
CA GLU A 45 -23.37 2.17 7.90
C GLU A 45 -21.99 2.24 7.25
N LEU A 46 -20.91 2.31 8.06
CA LEU A 46 -19.53 2.26 7.59
C LEU A 46 -19.23 0.98 6.81
N ILE A 47 -19.61 -0.18 7.36
CA ILE A 47 -19.35 -1.48 6.71
C ILE A 47 -20.15 -1.58 5.41
N LEU A 48 -21.38 -1.07 5.36
CA LEU A 48 -22.19 -1.04 4.15
C LEU A 48 -21.53 -0.18 3.06
N ALA A 49 -21.07 1.04 3.40
CA ALA A 49 -20.36 1.92 2.47
C ALA A 49 -19.04 1.29 1.98
N TRP A 50 -18.29 0.66 2.89
CA TRP A 50 -17.06 -0.05 2.57
C TRP A 50 -17.30 -1.23 1.62
N GLU A 51 -18.19 -2.16 1.96
CA GLU A 51 -18.40 -3.37 1.16
C GLU A 51 -19.05 -3.07 -0.20
N LYS A 52 -19.88 -2.02 -0.30
CA LYS A 52 -20.56 -1.67 -1.55
C LYS A 52 -19.70 -0.88 -2.53
N GLU A 53 -18.84 0.02 -2.03
CA GLU A 53 -18.11 0.96 -2.89
C GLU A 53 -16.62 1.04 -2.55
N GLY A 54 -16.23 1.05 -1.28
CA GLY A 54 -14.83 1.23 -0.89
C GLY A 54 -13.92 0.04 -1.21
N ARG A 55 -14.29 -1.15 -0.73
CA ARG A 55 -13.45 -2.36 -0.63
C ARG A 55 -12.76 -2.75 -1.93
N GLN A 56 -13.45 -2.63 -3.06
CA GLN A 56 -12.95 -3.05 -4.37
C GLN A 56 -11.72 -2.28 -4.84
N HIS A 57 -11.43 -1.10 -4.26
CA HIS A 57 -10.31 -0.25 -4.66
C HIS A 57 -9.01 -0.50 -3.89
N PHE A 58 -8.99 -1.49 -2.98
CA PHE A 58 -7.88 -1.72 -2.07
C PHE A 58 -7.43 -3.18 -2.04
N ASN A 59 -6.13 -3.37 -1.82
CA ASN A 59 -5.51 -4.61 -1.37
C ASN A 59 -5.31 -4.57 0.14
N LYS A 60 -5.30 -5.73 0.80
CA LYS A 60 -4.95 -5.85 2.22
C LYS A 60 -3.51 -6.36 2.33
N CYS A 61 -2.64 -5.60 2.99
CA CYS A 61 -1.29 -6.08 3.30
C CYS A 61 -1.38 -7.28 4.27
N ARG A 62 -0.85 -8.44 3.89
CA ARG A 62 -0.93 -9.65 4.73
C ARG A 62 -0.14 -9.53 6.05
N LYS A 63 0.89 -8.66 6.09
CA LYS A 63 1.79 -8.51 7.24
C LYS A 63 1.24 -7.56 8.30
N CYS A 64 0.79 -6.37 7.89
CA CYS A 64 0.33 -5.33 8.82
C CYS A 64 -1.19 -5.09 8.81
N GLY A 65 -1.93 -5.72 7.90
CA GLY A 65 -3.39 -5.59 7.80
C GLY A 65 -3.90 -4.26 7.26
N LYS A 66 -3.01 -3.34 6.86
CA LYS A 66 -3.35 -2.06 6.22
C LYS A 66 -4.07 -2.28 4.88
N TRP A 67 -5.01 -1.41 4.56
CA TRP A 67 -5.69 -1.36 3.26
C TRP A 67 -5.03 -0.32 2.36
N ILE A 68 -4.59 -0.74 1.19
CA ILE A 68 -3.71 0.05 0.33
C ILE A 68 -4.05 -0.06 -1.15
N ILE A 69 -3.66 0.95 -1.93
CA ILE A 69 -3.80 0.96 -3.39
C ILE A 69 -2.65 0.22 -4.06
N ASP A 70 -2.85 -0.18 -5.32
CA ASP A 70 -1.88 -0.90 -6.14
C ASP A 70 -0.51 -0.21 -6.21
N ALA A 71 -0.47 1.12 -6.25
CA ALA A 71 0.77 1.90 -6.37
C ALA A 71 1.77 1.67 -5.22
N VAL A 72 1.29 1.23 -4.06
CA VAL A 72 2.12 0.92 -2.87
C VAL A 72 1.92 -0.52 -2.40
N TYR A 73 1.42 -1.37 -3.30
CA TYR A 73 1.25 -2.80 -3.08
C TYR A 73 2.34 -3.57 -3.82
N ASN A 74 3.06 -4.42 -3.10
CA ASN A 74 3.98 -5.39 -3.68
C ASN A 74 3.22 -6.70 -3.93
N PRO A 75 2.77 -6.98 -5.16
CA PRO A 75 1.94 -8.15 -5.46
C PRO A 75 2.72 -9.46 -5.42
N VAL A 76 4.06 -9.43 -5.44
CA VAL A 76 4.91 -10.64 -5.38
C VAL A 76 4.80 -11.30 -4.01
N VAL A 77 4.77 -10.48 -2.96
CA VAL A 77 4.69 -10.94 -1.57
C VAL A 77 3.36 -10.57 -0.90
N PHE A 78 2.43 -9.93 -1.60
CA PHE A 78 1.12 -9.50 -1.09
C PHE A 78 1.22 -8.59 0.15
N GLU A 79 2.20 -7.67 0.15
CA GLU A 79 2.48 -6.75 1.26
C GLU A 79 2.54 -5.30 0.77
N CYS A 80 2.40 -4.33 1.67
CA CYS A 80 2.63 -2.93 1.33
C CYS A 80 4.13 -2.61 1.22
N THR A 81 4.47 -1.52 0.53
CA THR A 81 5.85 -1.07 0.38
C THR A 81 6.54 -0.67 1.69
N ASP A 82 5.79 -0.36 2.76
CA ASP A 82 6.39 -0.17 4.10
C ASP A 82 6.87 -1.51 4.70
N CYS A 83 6.17 -2.61 4.37
CA CYS A 83 6.38 -3.94 4.94
C CYS A 83 7.37 -4.78 4.14
N ALA A 84 7.30 -4.65 2.82
CA ALA A 84 8.20 -5.21 1.82
C ALA A 84 8.36 -4.18 0.71
N PRO A 85 9.34 -3.25 0.84
CA PRO A 85 9.70 -2.33 -0.22
C PRO A 85 9.93 -3.09 -1.52
N PHE A 86 9.78 -2.42 -2.67
CA PHE A 86 10.15 -3.04 -3.93
C PHE A 86 11.65 -3.35 -3.91
N GLU A 87 11.99 -4.61 -3.63
CA GLU A 87 13.32 -5.17 -3.79
C GLU A 87 13.59 -5.26 -5.30
N TYR A 88 13.98 -4.16 -5.90
CA TYR A 88 14.97 -4.32 -6.94
C TYR A 88 16.30 -4.46 -6.21
N GLU A 89 16.78 -5.70 -6.06
CA GLU A 89 18.22 -5.93 -6.03
C GLU A 89 18.82 -5.08 -7.13
N THR A 90 19.82 -4.25 -6.80
CA THR A 90 20.32 -3.26 -7.74
C THR A 90 20.98 -3.98 -8.92
N ARG A 91 20.22 -4.28 -9.98
CA ARG A 91 20.72 -4.87 -11.23
C ARG A 91 21.69 -3.95 -11.96
N TYR A 92 21.88 -2.73 -11.46
CA TYR A 92 22.75 -1.72 -12.02
C TYR A 92 23.45 -0.94 -10.89
N CYS A 93 24.74 -0.66 -11.08
CA CYS A 93 25.51 0.17 -10.17
C CYS A 93 24.99 1.61 -10.19
N LYS A 94 24.54 2.14 -9.04
CA LYS A 94 24.06 3.53 -8.91
C LYS A 94 25.12 4.60 -9.23
N SER A 95 26.41 4.24 -9.28
CA SER A 95 27.49 5.19 -9.57
C SER A 95 27.94 5.24 -11.03
N CYS A 96 27.89 4.12 -11.75
CA CYS A 96 28.41 4.05 -13.13
C CYS A 96 27.44 3.38 -14.13
N GLY A 97 26.26 2.93 -13.68
CA GLY A 97 25.25 2.30 -14.53
C GLY A 97 25.57 0.88 -15.02
N ALA A 98 26.70 0.30 -14.63
CA ALA A 98 27.06 -1.05 -15.05
C ALA A 98 26.06 -2.08 -14.53
N LYS A 99 25.63 -3.03 -15.37
CA LYS A 99 24.78 -4.14 -14.98
C LYS A 99 25.49 -5.01 -13.94
N ILE A 100 24.81 -5.34 -12.86
CA ILE A 100 25.29 -6.16 -11.75
C ILE A 100 24.64 -7.53 -11.85
N ASN A 101 25.45 -8.57 -11.69
CA ASN A 101 24.96 -9.91 -11.48
C ASN A 101 24.59 -10.07 -10.00
N VAL A 102 23.31 -9.94 -9.70
CA VAL A 102 22.77 -9.99 -8.33
C VAL A 102 22.92 -11.38 -7.70
N ASP A 103 22.88 -12.44 -8.51
CA ASP A 103 23.08 -13.83 -8.08
C ASP A 103 24.53 -14.14 -7.66
N ALA A 104 25.49 -13.28 -8.02
CA ALA A 104 26.90 -13.45 -7.67
C ALA A 104 27.25 -12.96 -6.25
N GLY A 105 26.33 -12.27 -5.56
CA GLY A 105 26.56 -11.77 -4.19
C GLY A 105 27.68 -10.71 -4.07
N GLU A 106 28.05 -10.05 -5.16
CA GLU A 106 29.18 -9.11 -5.22
C GLU A 106 28.88 -7.83 -4.44
N ARG A 107 29.71 -7.44 -3.45
CA ARG A 107 29.51 -6.20 -2.66
C ARG A 107 29.97 -4.91 -3.34
N PHE A 108 30.62 -5.01 -4.50
CA PHE A 108 31.23 -3.89 -5.22
C PHE A 108 30.95 -4.00 -6.72
N CYS A 109 30.79 -2.87 -7.40
CA CYS A 109 30.59 -2.85 -8.84
C CYS A 109 31.83 -3.41 -9.56
N PRO A 110 31.70 -4.38 -10.48
CA PRO A 110 32.84 -4.97 -11.17
C PRO A 110 33.55 -3.95 -12.08
N VAL A 111 32.85 -2.90 -12.52
CA VAL A 111 33.38 -1.86 -13.42
C VAL A 111 34.05 -0.72 -12.64
N CYS A 112 33.29 0.02 -11.83
CA CYS A 112 33.80 1.22 -11.15
C CYS A 112 34.31 0.97 -9.72
N LYS A 113 34.21 -0.27 -9.22
CA LYS A 113 34.65 -0.71 -7.88
C LYS A 113 34.01 0.02 -6.69
N LYS A 114 33.02 0.88 -6.90
CA LYS A 114 32.24 1.48 -5.80
C LYS A 114 31.33 0.45 -5.15
N LYS A 115 31.14 0.60 -3.83
CA LYS A 115 30.29 -0.27 -3.02
C LYS A 115 28.87 -0.28 -3.59
N LEU A 116 28.33 -1.47 -3.78
CA LEU A 116 26.93 -1.64 -4.15
C LEU A 116 26.12 -1.52 -2.86
N HIS A 117 25.23 -0.54 -2.82
CA HIS A 117 24.32 -0.34 -1.71
C HIS A 117 23.20 -1.37 -1.84
N TYR A 118 23.47 -2.58 -1.35
CA TYR A 118 22.42 -3.53 -1.00
C TYR A 118 21.78 -3.00 0.27
N GLU A 119 20.67 -2.29 0.14
CA GLU A 119 19.73 -2.14 1.26
C GLU A 119 18.80 -3.36 1.22
N GLY A 120 19.39 -4.54 1.46
CA GLY A 120 18.65 -5.71 1.89
C GLY A 120 18.43 -5.58 3.39
N GLY A 121 17.19 -5.75 3.85
CA GLY A 121 16.83 -5.81 5.27
C GLY A 121 17.42 -7.01 6.00
#